data_AF-A0A3C1NZL7-F1
#
_entry.id   AF-A0A3C1NZL7-F1
#
_cell.length_a   1.000
_cell.length_b   1.000
_cell.length_c   1.000
_cell.angle_alpha   90.00
_cell.angle_beta   90.00
_cell.angle_gamma   90.00
#
_symmetry.space_group_name_H-M   'P 1'
#
loop_
_entity.id
_entity.type
_entity.pdbx_description
1 polymer ?
#
loop_
_entity_poly.entity_id
_entity_poly.type
_entity_poly.pdbx_seq_one_letter_code
_entity_poly.pdbx_strand_id
1 'polypeptide(L)'
;KFQSSKKAGTITSLELFASTKAQADRAAKGAAARIAGSAIDLTLVVRGNPLVKLNRLIQVEDFADASGIHTVSAVTHVFDPSAGGFTTDIYCTGLDDRSLGNLAVK
;
A
#
# COMPACT_ATOMS: atom_id res chain seq x y z
N LYS A 1 17.86 -3.23 28.34
CA LYS A 1 17.50 -3.54 29.75
C LYS A 1 16.19 -2.83 30.05
N PHE A 2 15.10 -3.57 30.22
CA PHE A 2 13.75 -3.02 30.40
C PHE A 2 13.60 -2.46 31.83
N GLN A 3 13.20 -1.19 31.96
CA GLN A 3 12.71 -0.66 33.22
C GLN A 3 11.19 -0.77 33.24
N SER A 4 10.69 -1.69 34.07
CA SER A 4 9.28 -1.84 34.42
C SER A 4 8.98 -0.97 35.62
N SER A 5 8.29 0.15 35.43
CA SER A 5 7.65 0.90 36.50
C SER A 5 6.24 0.35 36.72
N LYS A 6 6.00 -0.31 37.86
CA LYS A 6 4.67 -0.75 38.28
C LYS A 6 3.93 0.42 38.94
N LYS A 7 2.89 0.92 38.27
CA LYS A 7 1.74 1.57 38.93
C LYS A 7 0.47 1.03 38.26
N ALA A 8 -0.50 0.60 39.08
CA ALA A 8 -1.71 -0.07 38.64
C ALA A 8 -2.46 0.75 37.58
N GLY A 9 -2.67 0.14 36.41
CA GLY A 9 -3.24 0.76 35.21
C GLY A 9 -2.51 0.21 34.00
N THR A 10 -3.25 -0.50 33.14
CA THR A 10 -2.88 -1.04 31.83
C THR A 10 -1.40 -0.94 31.43
N ILE A 11 -0.72 -2.08 31.35
CA ILE A 11 0.64 -2.17 30.79
C ILE A 11 0.53 -1.85 29.30
N THR A 12 0.61 -0.57 28.94
CA THR A 12 0.78 -0.15 27.56
C THR A 12 2.24 -0.42 27.21
N SER A 13 2.51 -1.46 26.42
CA SER A 13 3.83 -1.68 25.85
C SER A 13 4.15 -0.52 24.90
N LEU A 14 5.00 0.40 25.34
CA LEU A 14 5.58 1.40 24.46
C LEU A 14 6.61 0.69 23.57
N GLU A 15 6.20 0.33 22.34
CA GLU A 15 7.16 -0.12 21.35
C GLU A 15 8.09 1.04 20.98
N LEU A 16 9.39 0.84 21.20
CA LEU A 16 10.41 1.83 20.89
C LEU A 16 10.70 1.80 19.39
N PHE A 17 10.00 2.63 18.61
CA PHE A 17 10.15 2.70 17.16
C PHE A 17 11.54 3.17 16.67
N ALA A 18 12.29 3.89 17.51
CA ALA A 18 13.63 4.35 17.20
C ALA A 18 14.45 4.57 18.48
N SER A 19 15.67 4.03 18.52
CA SER A 19 16.57 4.17 19.68
C SER A 19 17.45 5.42 19.62
N THR A 20 17.51 6.08 18.46
CA THR A 20 18.33 7.28 18.21
C THR A 20 17.56 8.31 17.39
N LYS A 21 17.86 9.60 17.58
CA LYS A 21 17.27 10.70 16.79
C LYS A 21 17.40 10.47 15.28
N ALA A 22 18.56 9.99 14.83
CA ALA A 22 18.80 9.70 13.42
C ALA A 22 17.90 8.58 12.87
N GLN A 23 17.52 7.61 13.71
CA GLN A 23 16.57 6.57 13.33
C GLN A 23 15.13 7.12 13.29
N ALA A 24 14.76 7.97 14.25
CA ALA A 24 13.45 8.62 14.29
C ALA A 24 13.25 9.55 13.08
N ASP A 25 14.25 10.35 12.72
CA ASP A 25 14.19 11.25 11.57
C ASP A 25 14.07 10.48 10.24
N ARG A 26 14.73 9.32 10.11
CA ARG A 26 14.61 8.46 8.93
C ARG A 26 13.25 7.77 8.86
N ALA A 27 12.75 7.27 10.00
CA ALA A 27 11.43 6.66 10.08
C ALA A 27 10.34 7.67 9.74
N ALA A 28 10.42 8.89 10.29
CA ALA A 28 9.47 9.97 10.01
C ALA A 28 9.49 10.38 8.53
N LYS A 29 10.66 10.52 7.92
CA LYS A 29 10.79 10.82 6.48
C LYS A 29 10.23 9.68 5.61
N GLY A 30 10.50 8.43 5.98
CA GLY A 30 9.94 7.27 5.30
C GLY A 30 8.42 7.22 5.40
N ALA A 31 7.86 7.48 6.59
CA ALA A 31 6.42 7.52 6.81
C ALA A 31 5.75 8.68 6.04
N ALA A 32 6.35 9.87 6.04
CA ALA A 32 5.83 11.01 5.29
C ALA A 32 5.81 10.75 3.77
N ALA A 33 6.87 10.14 3.23
CA ALA A 33 6.92 9.76 1.82
C ALA A 33 5.88 8.68 1.47
N ARG A 34 5.60 7.75 2.39
CA ARG A 34 4.56 6.73 2.22
C ARG A 34 3.16 7.31 2.23
N ILE A 35 2.84 8.15 3.23
CA ILE A 35 1.54 8.82 3.33
C ILE A 35 1.28 9.68 2.09
N ALA A 36 2.28 10.46 1.65
CA ALA A 36 2.20 11.24 0.43
C ALA A 36 1.99 10.38 -0.83
N GLY A 37 2.58 9.18 -0.87
CA GLY A 37 2.40 8.21 -1.95
C GLY A 37 1.12 7.38 -1.87
N SER A 38 0.38 7.42 -0.75
CA SER A 38 -0.84 6.63 -0.48
C SER A 38 -2.15 7.33 -0.83
N ALA A 39 -2.09 8.59 -1.27
CA ALA A 39 -3.27 9.47 -1.25
C ALA A 39 -4.44 8.99 -2.13
N ILE A 40 -4.21 8.11 -3.11
CA ILE A 40 -5.22 7.64 -4.06
C ILE A 40 -4.97 6.16 -4.36
N ASP A 41 -5.99 5.33 -4.12
CA ASP A 41 -6.05 3.94 -4.59
C ASP A 41 -7.02 3.83 -5.77
N LEU A 42 -6.60 3.17 -6.85
CA LEU A 42 -7.41 2.95 -8.05
C LEU A 42 -7.64 1.47 -8.31
N THR A 43 -8.89 1.15 -8.62
CA THR A 43 -9.30 -0.17 -9.13
C THR A 43 -9.92 0.03 -10.51
N LEU A 44 -9.36 -0.64 -11.51
CA LEU A 44 -9.75 -0.52 -12.91
C LEU A 44 -10.04 -1.91 -13.47
N VAL A 45 -11.08 -2.06 -14.27
CA VAL A 45 -11.40 -3.31 -14.98
C VAL A 45 -11.32 -3.04 -16.48
N VAL A 46 -10.42 -3.74 -17.17
CA VAL A 46 -10.17 -3.56 -18.61
C VAL A 46 -10.52 -4.83 -19.36
N ARG A 47 -11.26 -4.73 -20.46
CA ARG A 47 -11.53 -5.87 -21.34
C ARG A 47 -10.36 -6.15 -22.28
N GLY A 48 -9.90 -7.39 -22.33
CA GLY A 48 -9.05 -7.92 -23.40
C GLY A 48 -7.57 -7.49 -23.40
N ASN A 49 -7.00 -7.04 -22.26
CA ASN A 49 -5.59 -6.64 -22.21
C ASN A 49 -4.73 -7.57 -21.31
N PRO A 50 -4.16 -8.67 -21.87
CA PRO A 50 -3.29 -9.59 -21.13
C PRO A 50 -1.87 -9.07 -20.95
N LEU A 51 -1.53 -7.89 -21.51
CA LEU A 51 -0.17 -7.36 -21.49
C LEU A 51 0.11 -6.47 -20.27
N VAL A 52 -0.92 -6.15 -19.48
CA VAL A 52 -0.76 -5.40 -18.23
C VAL A 52 -0.02 -6.28 -17.23
N LYS A 53 1.05 -5.73 -16.65
CA LYS A 53 1.91 -6.41 -15.69
C LYS A 53 2.14 -5.53 -14.48
N LEU A 54 2.50 -6.17 -13.37
CA LEU A 54 3.01 -5.51 -12.18
C LEU A 54 4.15 -4.53 -12.50
N ASN A 55 4.25 -3.46 -11.72
CA ASN A 55 5.26 -2.40 -11.83
C ASN A 55 5.27 -1.66 -13.18
N ARG A 56 4.21 -1.80 -13.98
CA ARG A 56 4.03 -0.99 -15.19
C ARG A 56 3.37 0.33 -14.83
N LEU A 57 3.78 1.40 -15.50
CA LEU A 57 3.11 2.68 -15.45
C LEU A 57 1.89 2.65 -16.36
N ILE A 58 0.75 3.10 -15.84
CA ILE A 58 -0.46 3.36 -16.60
C ILE A 58 -0.81 4.85 -16.49
N GLN A 59 -1.33 5.40 -17.58
CA GLN A 59 -1.85 6.76 -17.60
C GLN A 59 -3.37 6.68 -17.53
N VAL A 60 -3.93 7.31 -16.51
CA VAL A 60 -5.38 7.44 -16.33
C VAL A 60 -5.75 8.87 -16.69
N GLU A 61 -6.58 9.02 -17.71
CA GLU A 61 -7.11 10.29 -18.19
C GLU A 61 -8.60 10.40 -17.83
N ASP A 62 -9.10 11.63 -17.73
CA ASP A 62 -10.51 11.94 -17.46
C ASP A 62 -11.10 11.30 -16.19
N PHE A 63 -10.30 11.19 -15.13
CA PHE A 63 -10.72 10.59 -13.86
C PHE A 63 -10.50 11.51 -12.66
N ALA A 64 -11.19 12.66 -12.65
CA ALA A 64 -11.21 13.64 -11.57
C ALA A 64 -9.81 13.89 -10.95
N ASP A 65 -9.71 13.90 -9.62
CA ASP A 65 -8.48 14.12 -8.83
C ASP A 65 -7.44 12.98 -8.96
N ALA A 66 -7.83 11.88 -9.58
CA ALA A 66 -7.01 10.69 -9.77
C ALA A 66 -6.44 10.58 -11.21
N SER A 67 -6.61 11.62 -12.02
CA SER A 67 -5.98 11.71 -13.34
C SER A 67 -4.46 11.82 -13.19
N GLY A 68 -3.72 10.98 -13.90
CA GLY A 68 -2.25 10.97 -13.80
C GLY A 68 -1.61 9.63 -14.12
N ILE A 69 -0.30 9.55 -13.83
CA ILE A 69 0.48 8.34 -14.01
C ILE A 69 0.46 7.53 -12.71
N HIS A 70 0.02 6.28 -12.81
CA HIS A 70 -0.09 5.36 -11.69
C HIS A 70 0.75 4.12 -11.92
N THR A 71 1.33 3.58 -10.85
CA THR A 71 2.08 2.32 -10.91
C THR A 71 1.15 1.17 -10.57
N VAL A 72 1.14 0.14 -11.41
CA VAL A 72 0.34 -1.06 -11.20
C VAL A 72 0.92 -1.88 -10.05
N SER A 73 0.15 -2.01 -8.96
CA SER A 73 0.57 -2.71 -7.74
C SER A 73 -0.01 -4.13 -7.63
N ALA A 74 -1.11 -4.42 -8.33
CA ALA A 74 -1.59 -5.78 -8.56
C ALA A 74 -2.37 -5.87 -9.89
N VAL A 75 -2.37 -7.07 -10.47
CA VAL A 75 -3.12 -7.39 -11.69
C VAL A 75 -3.76 -8.75 -11.52
N THR A 76 -5.01 -8.90 -11.91
CA THR A 76 -5.68 -10.19 -11.99
C THR A 76 -6.27 -10.35 -13.38
N HIS A 77 -5.93 -11.46 -14.03
CA HIS A 77 -6.45 -11.81 -15.34
C HIS A 77 -7.54 -12.86 -15.16
N VAL A 78 -8.76 -12.52 -15.58
CA VAL A 78 -9.93 -13.40 -15.44
C VAL A 78 -10.49 -13.68 -16.83
N PHE A 79 -10.64 -14.95 -17.16
CA PHE A 79 -11.35 -15.38 -18.36
C PHE A 79 -12.72 -15.93 -17.97
N ASP A 80 -13.77 -15.23 -18.38
CA ASP A 80 -15.14 -15.68 -18.18
C ASP A 80 -15.88 -15.74 -19.53
N PRO A 81 -16.15 -16.95 -20.06
CA PRO A 81 -16.91 -17.13 -21.30
C PRO A 81 -18.33 -16.56 -21.25
N SER A 82 -18.95 -16.51 -20.07
CA SER A 82 -20.32 -16.05 -19.87
C SER A 82 -20.41 -14.53 -19.70
N ALA A 83 -19.37 -13.89 -19.18
CA ALA A 83 -19.31 -12.43 -18.96
C ALA A 83 -18.70 -11.63 -20.13
N GLY A 84 -18.53 -12.25 -21.31
CA GLY A 84 -18.04 -11.57 -22.51
C GLY A 84 -16.53 -11.62 -22.71
N GLY A 85 -15.85 -12.59 -22.11
CA GLY A 85 -14.48 -12.97 -22.47
C GLY A 85 -13.42 -12.59 -21.43
N PHE A 86 -12.25 -12.20 -21.91
CA PHE A 86 -11.09 -11.93 -21.06
C PHE A 86 -11.16 -10.53 -20.44
N THR A 87 -11.00 -10.45 -19.13
CA THR A 87 -10.95 -9.21 -18.35
C THR A 87 -9.65 -9.16 -17.54
N THR A 88 -9.16 -7.95 -17.33
CA THR A 88 -7.98 -7.67 -16.52
C THR A 88 -8.34 -6.64 -15.48
N ASP A 89 -8.33 -7.06 -14.22
CA ASP A 89 -8.46 -6.18 -13.08
C ASP A 89 -7.09 -5.62 -12.73
N ILE A 90 -7.01 -4.31 -12.57
CA ILE A 90 -5.79 -3.57 -12.30
C ILE A 90 -5.99 -2.79 -11.01
N TYR A 91 -5.05 -2.95 -10.10
CA TYR A 91 -5.00 -2.21 -8.85
C TYR A 91 -3.76 -1.33 -8.87
N CYS A 92 -3.97 -0.03 -8.69
CA CYS A 92 -2.91 0.93 -8.44
C CYS A 92 -3.12 1.44 -7.03
N THR A 93 -2.52 0.75 -6.07
CA THR A 93 -2.51 1.22 -4.70
C THR A 93 -1.36 2.19 -4.52
N GLY A 94 -1.59 3.23 -3.75
CA GLY A 94 -0.50 4.06 -3.27
C GLY A 94 0.48 3.24 -2.42
N LEU A 95 1.63 3.84 -2.13
CA LEU A 95 2.84 3.19 -1.58
C LEU A 95 2.70 2.76 -0.11
N ASP A 96 1.55 2.21 0.26
CA ASP A 96 1.34 1.63 1.58
C ASP A 96 1.88 0.21 1.67
N ASP A 97 2.47 0.00 2.83
CA ASP A 97 3.38 -1.05 3.19
C ASP A 97 2.71 -2.43 3.12
N ARG A 98 3.06 -3.24 2.10
CA ARG A 98 2.77 -4.68 2.11
C ARG A 98 3.78 -5.49 2.95
N SER A 99 4.64 -4.85 3.73
CA SER A 99 5.39 -5.61 4.72
C SER A 99 4.41 -6.22 5.71
N LEU A 100 4.58 -7.51 5.96
CA LEU A 100 3.92 -8.30 7.00
C LEU A 100 4.16 -7.74 8.42
N GLY A 101 4.59 -6.48 8.58
CA GLY A 101 4.88 -5.83 9.85
C GLY A 101 3.67 -5.72 10.78
N ASN A 102 2.45 -5.84 10.26
CA ASN A 102 1.22 -5.94 11.05
C ASN A 102 0.67 -7.38 11.19
N LEU A 103 1.35 -8.40 10.64
CA LEU A 103 1.05 -9.81 10.88
C LEU A 103 1.99 -10.41 11.95
N ALA A 104 2.29 -9.63 12.99
CA ALA A 104 2.64 -10.19 14.30
C ALA A 104 1.38 -10.10 15.18
N VAL A 105 0.34 -10.85 14.79
CA VAL A 105 -0.79 -11.11 15.68
C VAL A 105 -0.37 -12.25 16.62
N LYS A 106 -0.20 -11.85 17.88
CA LYS A 106 0.03 -12.64 19.11
C LYS A 106 1.43 -13.13 19.42
#